data_AF-A0A3B4B2Y2-F1
#
_entry.id   AF-A0A3B4B2Y2-F1
#
_cell.length_a   1.000
_cell.length_b   1.000
_cell.length_c   1.000
_cell.angle_alpha   90.00
_cell.angle_beta   90.00
_cell.angle_gamma   90.00
#
_symmetry.space_group_name_H-M   'P 1'
#
loop_
_entity.id
_entity.type
_entity.pdbx_description
1 polymer ?
#
loop_
_entity_poly.entity_id
_entity_poly.type
_entity_poly.pdbx_seq_one_letter_code
_entity_poly.pdbx_strand_id
1 'polypeptide(L)'
;VKMPREFTEEELEEVRLAFNNVDVDGNGYVTASEIAGLFQELGKPMPGYKIRELLESLDRDKDSRISLDEFTEVDNTMASAFKSALKQKEGIVSIGGTSEISSAGTTHTIGKRHAFANYINVSLKDDPDCSHLPIDPNNDSLFKAVSNGIILCKLINHSVPDTIDERTINIEKLTAFTIQENLNLALNSASAIGCQVVNIGASDLKEGKPHLV
;
A
#
# COMPACT_ATOMS: atom_id res chain seq x y z
N VAL A 1 -26.39 26.48 -3.80
CA VAL A 1 -26.09 25.29 -4.64
C VAL A 1 -24.80 24.69 -4.09
N LYS A 2 -24.85 23.53 -3.44
CA LYS A 2 -23.62 22.82 -3.04
C LYS A 2 -23.00 22.30 -4.35
N MET A 3 -21.82 22.81 -4.71
CA MET A 3 -21.04 22.25 -5.81
C MET A 3 -20.74 20.78 -5.47
N PRO A 4 -20.88 19.82 -6.40
CA PRO A 4 -20.44 18.46 -6.16
C PRO A 4 -18.94 18.49 -5.90
N ARG A 5 -18.51 17.84 -4.82
CA ARG A 5 -17.09 17.65 -4.51
C ARG A 5 -16.56 16.67 -5.55
N GLU A 6 -15.82 17.16 -6.53
CA GLU A 6 -15.07 16.29 -7.43
C GLU A 6 -13.99 15.59 -6.61
N PHE A 7 -14.04 14.26 -6.54
CA PHE A 7 -12.96 13.47 -5.98
C PHE A 7 -11.71 13.73 -6.82
N THR A 8 -10.56 13.90 -6.16
CA THR A 8 -9.29 13.84 -6.88
C THR A 8 -9.09 12.42 -7.44
N GLU A 9 -8.28 12.28 -8.50
CA GLU A 9 -7.96 10.96 -9.06
C GLU A 9 -7.44 9.99 -7.98
N GLU A 10 -6.67 10.53 -7.02
CA GLU A 10 -6.16 9.79 -5.85
C GLU A 10 -7.28 9.32 -4.91
N GLU A 11 -8.24 10.19 -4.58
CA GLU A 11 -9.39 9.81 -3.75
C GLU A 11 -10.28 8.79 -4.46
N LEU A 12 -10.39 8.88 -5.79
CA LEU A 12 -11.17 7.96 -6.61
C LEU A 12 -10.52 6.57 -6.67
N GLU A 13 -9.19 6.51 -6.79
CA GLU A 13 -8.41 5.27 -6.71
C GLU A 13 -8.52 4.62 -5.32
N GLU A 14 -8.42 5.39 -4.24
CA GLU A 14 -8.61 4.87 -2.88
C GLU A 14 -10.00 4.26 -2.69
N VAL A 15 -11.02 4.93 -3.22
CA VAL A 15 -12.42 4.47 -3.17
C VAL A 15 -12.61 3.20 -4.02
N ARG A 16 -11.96 3.09 -5.17
CA ARG A 16 -11.93 1.87 -6.00
C ARG A 16 -11.27 0.69 -5.30
N LEU A 17 -10.11 0.90 -4.68
CA LEU A 17 -9.40 -0.16 -3.95
C LEU A 17 -10.22 -0.64 -2.75
N ALA A 18 -10.81 0.30 -2.01
CA ALA A 18 -11.75 0.04 -0.93
C ALA A 18 -12.94 -0.80 -1.39
N PHE A 19 -13.51 -0.48 -2.56
CA PHE A 19 -14.64 -1.20 -3.14
C PHE A 19 -14.26 -2.64 -3.52
N ASN A 20 -13.14 -2.83 -4.22
CA ASN A 20 -12.65 -4.14 -4.65
C ASN A 20 -12.31 -5.07 -3.47
N ASN A 21 -11.93 -4.53 -2.31
CA ASN A 21 -11.65 -5.32 -1.12
C ASN A 21 -12.92 -5.88 -0.44
N VAL A 22 -14.10 -5.34 -0.77
CA VAL A 22 -15.40 -5.81 -0.26
C VAL A 22 -16.13 -6.66 -1.28
N ASP A 23 -16.02 -6.31 -2.55
CA ASP A 23 -16.52 -7.09 -3.68
C ASP A 23 -15.72 -8.41 -3.77
N VAL A 24 -16.13 -9.40 -2.99
CA VAL A 24 -15.39 -10.67 -2.83
C VAL A 24 -15.54 -11.52 -4.09
N ASP A 25 -16.71 -11.44 -4.74
CA ASP A 25 -16.97 -12.18 -5.97
C ASP A 25 -16.52 -11.44 -7.24
N GLY A 26 -16.08 -10.18 -7.11
CA GLY A 26 -15.50 -9.37 -8.18
C GLY A 26 -16.53 -8.99 -9.24
N ASN A 27 -17.83 -8.95 -8.87
CA ASN A 27 -18.92 -8.75 -9.81
C ASN A 27 -19.14 -7.26 -10.14
N GLY A 28 -18.42 -6.34 -9.47
CA GLY A 28 -18.52 -4.90 -9.62
C GLY A 28 -19.59 -4.25 -8.73
N TYR A 29 -20.17 -5.00 -7.79
CA TYR A 29 -21.24 -4.58 -6.90
C TYR A 29 -21.02 -5.12 -5.48
N VAL A 30 -21.29 -4.29 -4.47
CA VAL A 30 -21.22 -4.72 -3.06
C VAL A 30 -22.61 -5.03 -2.53
N THR A 31 -22.78 -6.23 -1.99
CA THR A 31 -24.04 -6.75 -1.44
C THR A 31 -24.07 -6.73 0.09
N ALA A 32 -25.27 -6.86 0.68
CA ALA A 32 -25.46 -6.96 2.13
C ALA A 32 -24.61 -8.08 2.78
N SER A 33 -24.47 -9.20 2.07
CA SER A 33 -23.72 -10.36 2.52
C SER A 33 -22.23 -10.08 2.58
N GLU A 34 -21.70 -9.33 1.62
CA GLU A 34 -20.28 -8.96 1.57
C GLU A 34 -19.93 -7.93 2.64
N ILE A 35 -20.82 -6.98 2.88
CA ILE A 35 -20.71 -6.04 4.01
C ILE A 35 -20.73 -6.81 5.34
N ALA A 36 -21.66 -7.76 5.50
CA ALA A 36 -21.73 -8.58 6.70
C ALA A 36 -20.45 -9.41 6.90
N GLY A 37 -19.96 -10.03 5.82
CA GLY A 37 -18.71 -10.79 5.80
C GLY A 37 -17.52 -9.93 6.21
N LEU A 38 -17.41 -8.71 5.65
CA LEU A 38 -16.38 -7.74 6.00
C LEU A 38 -16.36 -7.43 7.51
N PHE A 39 -17.51 -7.04 8.07
CA PHE A 39 -17.58 -6.67 9.49
C PHE A 39 -17.37 -7.87 10.42
N GLN A 40 -17.75 -9.08 9.99
CA GLN A 40 -17.47 -10.31 10.70
C GLN A 40 -15.97 -10.64 10.70
N GLU A 41 -15.29 -10.47 9.56
CA GLU A 41 -13.85 -10.66 9.41
C GLU A 41 -13.05 -9.65 10.26
N LEU A 42 -13.57 -8.43 10.39
CA LEU A 42 -13.01 -7.37 11.24
C LEU A 42 -13.20 -7.60 12.75
N GLY A 43 -13.84 -8.69 13.16
CA GLY A 43 -14.13 -8.97 14.57
C GLY A 43 -15.16 -8.01 15.19
N LYS A 44 -15.88 -7.24 14.36
CA LYS A 44 -16.94 -6.30 14.77
C LYS A 44 -18.23 -6.59 13.99
N PRO A 45 -18.85 -7.77 14.21
CA PRO A 45 -20.04 -8.16 13.47
C PRO A 45 -21.15 -7.12 13.63
N MET A 46 -21.68 -6.66 12.51
CA MET A 46 -22.74 -5.66 12.49
C MET A 46 -24.11 -6.37 12.42
N PRO A 47 -25.12 -5.92 13.18
CA PRO A 47 -26.47 -6.46 13.05
C PRO A 47 -27.06 -6.21 11.67
N GLY A 48 -27.78 -7.19 11.10
CA GLY A 48 -28.34 -7.10 9.75
C GLY A 48 -29.25 -5.87 9.50
N TYR A 49 -29.94 -5.36 10.53
CA TYR A 49 -30.76 -4.15 10.37
C TYR A 49 -29.92 -2.90 10.09
N LYS A 50 -28.71 -2.79 10.66
CA LYS A 50 -27.78 -1.68 10.40
C LYS A 50 -27.15 -1.79 9.02
N ILE A 51 -26.88 -3.01 8.57
CA ILE A 51 -26.38 -3.27 7.21
C ILE A 51 -27.44 -2.86 6.19
N ARG A 52 -28.72 -3.16 6.47
CA ARG A 52 -29.82 -2.77 5.60
C ARG A 52 -30.03 -1.25 5.57
N GLU A 53 -29.93 -0.59 6.72
CA GLU A 53 -29.97 0.88 6.81
C GLU A 53 -28.80 1.51 6.03
N LEU A 54 -27.62 0.89 6.09
CA LEU A 54 -26.44 1.31 5.32
C LEU A 54 -26.67 1.15 3.82
N LEU A 55 -27.17 0.00 3.37
CA LEU A 55 -27.57 -0.21 1.97
C LEU A 55 -28.62 0.80 1.52
N GLU A 56 -29.72 0.95 2.25
CA GLU A 56 -30.80 1.90 1.91
C GLU A 56 -30.30 3.36 1.81
N SER A 57 -29.18 3.69 2.47
CA SER A 57 -28.57 5.02 2.41
C SER A 57 -27.60 5.23 1.23
N LEU A 58 -27.08 4.14 0.64
CA LEU A 58 -26.07 4.14 -0.41
C LEU A 58 -26.67 3.76 -1.78
N ASP A 59 -27.57 2.77 -1.77
CA ASP A 59 -28.31 2.22 -2.92
C ASP A 59 -29.37 3.23 -3.40
N ARG A 60 -29.02 4.01 -4.44
CA ARG A 60 -29.88 5.06 -5.01
C ARG A 60 -30.83 4.48 -6.04
N ASP A 61 -30.38 3.50 -6.81
CA ASP A 61 -31.17 2.87 -7.87
C ASP A 61 -32.11 1.76 -7.35
N LYS A 62 -31.95 1.37 -6.07
CA LYS A 62 -32.71 0.37 -5.33
C LYS A 62 -32.56 -1.04 -5.88
N ASP A 63 -31.40 -1.36 -6.45
CA ASP A 63 -31.09 -2.68 -6.96
C ASP A 63 -30.66 -3.67 -5.85
N SER A 64 -30.64 -3.22 -4.59
CA SER A 64 -30.19 -3.95 -3.39
C SER A 64 -28.71 -4.29 -3.40
N ARG A 65 -27.93 -3.55 -4.18
CA ARG A 65 -26.47 -3.61 -4.30
C ARG A 65 -25.93 -2.18 -4.26
N ILE A 66 -24.62 -2.06 -4.20
CA ILE A 66 -23.94 -0.77 -4.23
C ILE A 66 -22.95 -0.83 -5.38
N SER A 67 -23.16 0.00 -6.38
CA SER A 67 -22.22 0.21 -7.48
C SER A 67 -21.05 1.10 -7.05
N LEU A 68 -19.95 1.05 -7.82
CA LEU A 68 -18.79 1.92 -7.57
C LEU A 68 -19.18 3.41 -7.61
N ASP A 69 -20.06 3.80 -8.53
CA ASP A 69 -20.50 5.19 -8.68
C ASP A 69 -21.27 5.63 -7.43
N GLU A 70 -22.22 4.82 -6.95
CA GLU A 70 -22.96 5.10 -5.71
C GLU A 70 -22.03 5.13 -4.48
N PHE A 71 -21.00 4.30 -4.48
CA PHE A 71 -20.00 4.26 -3.42
C PHE A 71 -19.15 5.54 -3.36
N THR A 72 -18.90 6.17 -4.51
CA THR A 72 -18.19 7.46 -4.58
C THR A 72 -19.08 8.63 -4.18
N GLU A 73 -20.36 8.64 -4.53
CA GLU A 73 -21.24 9.80 -4.35
C GLU A 73 -21.63 10.10 -2.89
N VAL A 74 -21.22 9.28 -1.91
CA VAL A 74 -21.72 9.39 -0.53
C VAL A 74 -20.81 10.24 0.34
N ASP A 75 -21.24 11.48 0.50
CA ASP A 75 -20.64 12.48 1.36
C ASP A 75 -21.16 12.33 2.81
N ASN A 76 -20.24 12.09 3.75
CA ASN A 76 -20.35 12.35 5.19
C ASN A 76 -21.30 11.47 6.01
N THR A 77 -20.74 10.39 6.58
CA THR A 77 -20.88 9.90 7.98
C THR A 77 -20.84 8.36 8.02
N MET A 78 -21.70 7.69 7.26
CA MET A 78 -21.76 6.22 7.26
C MET A 78 -20.73 5.58 6.32
N ALA A 79 -20.51 6.17 5.13
CA ALA A 79 -19.39 5.81 4.26
C ALA A 79 -18.04 6.02 4.95
N SER A 80 -17.94 6.97 5.90
CA SER A 80 -16.74 7.11 6.74
C SER A 80 -16.57 5.95 7.72
N ALA A 81 -17.66 5.42 8.30
CA ALA A 81 -17.60 4.22 9.14
C ALA A 81 -17.19 2.99 8.31
N PHE A 82 -17.68 2.91 7.07
CA PHE A 82 -17.30 1.88 6.11
C PHE A 82 -15.82 2.01 5.69
N LYS A 83 -15.38 3.20 5.27
CA LYS A 83 -13.96 3.52 5.00
C LYS A 83 -13.07 3.28 6.23
N SER A 84 -13.55 3.56 7.45
CA SER A 84 -12.81 3.30 8.68
C SER A 84 -12.70 1.81 9.00
N ALA A 85 -13.74 1.03 8.70
CA ALA A 85 -13.72 -0.43 8.80
C ALA A 85 -12.71 -1.02 7.80
N LEU A 86 -12.63 -0.48 6.58
CA LEU A 86 -11.65 -0.87 5.56
C LEU A 86 -10.21 -0.53 5.97
N LYS A 87 -9.97 0.67 6.51
CA LYS A 87 -8.66 1.02 7.12
C LYS A 87 -8.28 0.06 8.25
N GLN A 88 -9.26 -0.50 8.95
CA GLN A 88 -9.04 -1.51 10.00
C GLN A 88 -8.69 -2.88 9.39
N LYS A 89 -9.24 -3.26 8.22
CA LYS A 89 -8.90 -4.51 7.51
C LYS A 89 -7.48 -4.47 6.96
N GLU A 90 -7.06 -3.32 6.42
CA GLU A 90 -5.67 -3.09 6.02
C GLU A 90 -4.70 -3.08 7.22
N GLY A 91 -5.18 -2.70 8.42
CA GLY A 91 -4.43 -2.71 9.67
C GLY A 91 -4.41 -4.05 10.42
N ILE A 92 -5.18 -5.07 10.03
CA ILE A 92 -5.21 -6.38 10.72
C ILE A 92 -4.10 -7.33 10.22
N VAL A 93 -3.32 -6.94 9.21
CA VAL A 93 -1.95 -7.46 9.03
C VAL A 93 -0.96 -6.68 9.90
N SER A 94 -1.33 -6.39 11.15
CA SER A 94 -0.44 -5.83 12.17
C SER A 94 -0.28 -6.85 13.29
N ILE A 95 0.62 -7.80 13.09
CA ILE A 95 1.21 -8.52 14.21
C ILE A 95 2.02 -7.51 15.03
N GLY A 96 1.49 -7.19 16.22
CA GLY A 96 2.27 -6.89 17.42
C GLY A 96 3.00 -5.55 17.49
N GLY A 97 2.53 -4.66 18.37
CA GLY A 97 3.35 -3.56 18.86
C GLY A 97 2.53 -2.41 19.41
N THR A 98 2.16 -2.49 20.69
CA THR A 98 1.53 -1.40 21.44
C THR A 98 2.42 -0.15 21.46
N SER A 99 1.96 0.97 20.89
CA SER A 99 2.24 2.35 21.36
C SER A 99 1.44 3.39 20.57
N GLU A 100 0.83 4.31 21.30
CA GLU A 100 -0.21 5.25 20.85
C GLU A 100 0.30 6.51 20.10
N ILE A 101 1.44 6.46 19.40
CA ILE A 101 2.05 7.68 18.82
C ILE A 101 2.11 7.70 17.27
N SER A 102 1.72 6.63 16.57
CA SER A 102 1.87 6.56 15.09
C SER A 102 0.59 6.79 14.27
N SER A 103 -0.46 7.38 14.84
CA SER A 103 -1.80 7.46 14.23
C SER A 103 -1.94 8.45 13.04
N ALA A 104 -0.87 9.10 12.59
CA ALA A 104 -0.89 9.98 11.41
C ALA A 104 -0.32 9.33 10.12
N GLY A 105 0.24 8.11 10.19
CA GLY A 105 1.09 7.56 9.13
C GLY A 105 0.42 6.69 8.05
N THR A 106 -0.80 6.19 8.26
CA THR A 106 -1.28 4.99 7.53
C THR A 106 -2.00 5.22 6.20
N THR A 107 -2.47 6.43 5.88
CA THR A 107 -3.12 6.70 4.58
C THR A 107 -2.10 6.97 3.47
N HIS A 108 -0.91 7.49 3.83
CA HIS A 108 0.14 7.80 2.85
C HIS A 108 0.86 6.58 2.28
N THR A 109 0.68 5.37 2.82
CA THR A 109 1.49 4.20 2.44
C THR A 109 0.97 3.50 1.18
N ILE A 110 -0.35 3.37 0.97
CA ILE A 110 -0.89 2.63 -0.19
C ILE A 110 -0.67 3.38 -1.51
N GLY A 111 -1.07 4.66 -1.59
CA GLY A 111 -0.86 5.47 -2.81
C GLY A 111 0.63 5.68 -3.14
N LYS A 112 1.49 5.88 -2.13
CA LYS A 112 2.93 5.98 -2.34
C LYS A 112 3.53 4.67 -2.86
N ARG A 113 3.09 3.50 -2.37
CA ARG A 113 3.57 2.20 -2.86
C ARG A 113 3.32 2.03 -4.36
N HIS A 114 2.12 2.36 -4.82
CA HIS A 114 1.76 2.25 -6.24
C HIS A 114 2.66 3.16 -7.10
N ALA A 115 2.84 4.41 -6.67
CA ALA A 115 3.71 5.36 -7.34
C ALA A 115 5.18 4.90 -7.34
N PHE A 116 5.68 4.37 -6.23
CA PHE A 116 7.05 3.87 -6.14
C PHE A 116 7.28 2.63 -7.00
N ALA A 117 6.37 1.66 -6.99
CA ALA A 117 6.47 0.48 -7.84
C ALA A 117 6.51 0.85 -9.33
N ASN A 118 5.63 1.75 -9.77
CA ASN A 118 5.64 2.26 -11.14
C ASN A 118 6.93 3.02 -11.47
N TYR A 119 7.40 3.87 -10.56
CA TYR A 119 8.65 4.61 -10.75
C TYR A 119 9.85 3.68 -10.91
N ILE A 120 9.96 2.64 -10.07
CA ILE A 120 11.04 1.65 -10.13
C ILE A 120 10.96 0.87 -11.46
N ASN A 121 9.76 0.40 -11.83
CA ASN A 121 9.55 -0.33 -13.07
C ASN A 121 9.95 0.48 -14.30
N VAL A 122 9.74 1.80 -14.30
CA VAL A 122 10.14 2.69 -15.41
C VAL A 122 11.64 2.97 -15.37
N SER A 123 12.18 3.28 -14.19
CA SER A 123 13.57 3.75 -14.03
C SER A 123 14.60 2.65 -14.23
N LEU A 124 14.27 1.41 -13.87
CA LEU A 124 15.18 0.26 -13.91
C LEU A 124 14.81 -0.80 -14.95
N LYS A 125 13.90 -0.48 -15.89
CA LYS A 125 13.35 -1.45 -16.85
C LYS A 125 14.41 -2.16 -17.71
N ASP A 126 15.51 -1.46 -18.00
CA ASP A 126 16.58 -1.92 -18.88
C ASP A 126 17.82 -2.41 -18.10
N ASP A 127 17.76 -2.45 -16.75
CA ASP A 127 18.87 -2.88 -15.91
C ASP A 127 18.93 -4.42 -15.83
N PRO A 128 20.04 -5.06 -16.24
CA PRO A 128 20.14 -6.52 -16.32
C PRO A 128 20.22 -7.21 -14.95
N ASP A 129 20.58 -6.48 -13.88
CA ASP A 129 20.78 -7.03 -12.54
C ASP A 129 19.47 -7.04 -11.74
N CYS A 130 18.45 -6.30 -12.20
CA CYS A 130 17.15 -6.16 -11.55
C CYS A 130 16.17 -7.27 -11.94
N SER A 131 16.55 -8.52 -11.63
CA SER A 131 15.78 -9.75 -11.95
C SER A 131 14.37 -9.84 -11.34
N HIS A 132 14.03 -8.97 -10.38
CA HIS A 132 12.72 -8.94 -9.72
C HIS A 132 11.72 -7.95 -10.35
N LEU A 133 12.06 -7.34 -11.48
CA LEU A 133 11.15 -6.47 -12.24
C LEU A 133 10.34 -7.28 -13.28
N PRO A 134 9.07 -6.89 -13.56
CA PRO A 134 8.36 -5.75 -12.97
C PRO A 134 7.74 -6.07 -11.60
N ILE A 135 7.73 -5.08 -10.71
CA ILE A 135 7.04 -5.10 -9.42
C ILE A 135 5.54 -4.86 -9.66
N ASP A 136 4.68 -5.66 -9.05
CA ASP A 136 3.24 -5.45 -9.10
C ASP A 136 2.85 -4.31 -8.13
N PRO A 137 2.28 -3.20 -8.63
CA PRO A 137 1.99 -2.03 -7.82
C PRO A 137 0.76 -2.20 -6.91
N ASN A 138 0.02 -3.30 -7.03
CA ASN A 138 -1.21 -3.56 -6.27
C ASN A 138 -0.99 -4.45 -5.04
N ASN A 139 0.23 -4.92 -4.79
CA ASN A 139 0.52 -5.85 -3.70
C ASN A 139 1.83 -5.52 -2.95
N ASP A 140 2.16 -6.35 -1.96
CA ASP A 140 3.37 -6.18 -1.14
C ASP A 140 4.67 -6.67 -1.81
N SER A 141 4.67 -6.89 -3.14
CA SER A 141 5.85 -7.35 -3.88
C SER A 141 6.97 -6.32 -3.89
N LEU A 142 6.65 -5.03 -3.80
CA LEU A 142 7.61 -3.93 -3.68
C LEU A 142 8.63 -4.18 -2.56
N PHE A 143 8.14 -4.47 -1.36
CA PHE A 143 8.98 -4.65 -0.17
C PHE A 143 9.87 -5.89 -0.27
N LYS A 144 9.36 -6.96 -0.88
CA LYS A 144 10.16 -8.16 -1.16
C LYS A 144 11.23 -7.89 -2.21
N ALA A 145 10.89 -7.15 -3.26
CA ALA A 145 11.81 -6.85 -4.36
C ALA A 145 13.02 -6.02 -3.90
N VAL A 146 12.81 -5.07 -2.99
CA VAL A 146 13.89 -4.21 -2.46
C VAL A 146 14.66 -4.84 -1.29
N SER A 147 14.15 -5.91 -0.68
CA SER A 147 14.73 -6.54 0.52
C SER A 147 16.14 -7.14 0.34
N ASN A 148 16.59 -7.33 -0.90
CA ASN A 148 17.94 -7.80 -1.21
C ASN A 148 18.98 -6.67 -1.39
N GLY A 149 18.53 -5.41 -1.37
CA GLY A 149 19.35 -4.20 -1.48
C GLY A 149 19.83 -3.83 -2.89
N ILE A 150 19.61 -4.67 -3.92
CA ILE A 150 20.09 -4.39 -5.29
C ILE A 150 19.34 -3.20 -5.87
N ILE A 151 18.00 -3.24 -5.81
CA ILE A 151 17.14 -2.16 -6.34
C ILE A 151 17.45 -0.83 -5.66
N LEU A 152 17.65 -0.84 -4.33
CA LEU A 152 17.99 0.38 -3.58
C LEU A 152 19.33 0.97 -4.04
N CYS A 153 20.36 0.14 -4.22
CA CYS A 153 21.65 0.60 -4.72
C CYS A 153 21.55 1.22 -6.12
N LYS A 154 20.80 0.58 -7.03
CA LYS A 154 20.60 1.07 -8.40
C LYS A 154 19.79 2.36 -8.43
N LEU A 155 18.76 2.50 -7.59
CA LEU A 155 17.99 3.74 -7.46
C LEU A 155 18.84 4.92 -6.94
N ILE A 156 19.80 4.65 -6.05
CA ILE A 156 20.75 5.67 -5.57
C ILE A 156 21.60 6.18 -6.74
N ASN A 157 22.15 5.29 -7.57
CA ASN A 157 22.89 5.68 -8.78
C ASN A 157 22.00 6.38 -9.81
N HIS A 158 20.74 5.98 -9.95
CA HIS A 158 19.79 6.68 -10.82
C HIS A 158 19.50 8.11 -10.32
N SER A 159 19.51 8.32 -8.99
CA SER A 159 19.27 9.64 -8.38
C SER A 159 20.50 10.53 -8.44
N VAL A 160 21.67 9.96 -8.12
CA VAL A 160 22.98 10.61 -8.15
C VAL A 160 23.97 9.62 -8.78
N PRO A 161 24.31 9.80 -10.07
CA PRO A 161 25.26 8.91 -10.76
C PRO A 161 26.59 8.78 -10.04
N ASP A 162 27.24 7.63 -10.19
CA ASP A 162 28.55 7.30 -9.61
C ASP A 162 28.64 7.34 -8.07
N THR A 163 27.50 7.28 -7.36
CA THR A 163 27.49 7.22 -5.89
C THR A 163 27.95 5.87 -5.36
N ILE A 164 27.48 4.78 -5.99
CA ILE A 164 27.83 3.40 -5.64
C ILE A 164 28.57 2.78 -6.82
N ASP A 165 29.76 2.22 -6.56
CA ASP A 165 30.44 1.39 -7.54
C ASP A 165 29.68 0.07 -7.70
N GLU A 166 29.05 -0.15 -8.85
CA GLU A 166 28.19 -1.30 -9.10
C GLU A 166 28.91 -2.64 -8.95
N ARG A 167 30.24 -2.67 -9.10
CA ARG A 167 31.06 -3.88 -8.88
C ARG A 167 31.07 -4.35 -7.43
N THR A 168 30.69 -3.47 -6.49
CA THR A 168 30.60 -3.78 -5.06
C THR A 168 29.23 -4.32 -4.65
N ILE A 169 28.24 -4.27 -5.55
CA ILE A 169 26.91 -4.80 -5.30
C ILE A 169 26.95 -6.32 -5.50
N ASN A 170 26.53 -7.08 -4.49
CA ASN A 170 26.43 -8.53 -4.61
C ASN A 170 25.16 -8.89 -5.40
N ILE A 171 25.33 -9.42 -6.61
CA ILE A 171 24.22 -9.77 -7.51
C ILE A 171 24.00 -11.29 -7.55
N GLU A 172 25.07 -12.08 -7.59
CA GLU A 172 25.00 -13.54 -7.67
C GLU A 172 25.00 -14.23 -6.29
N LYS A 173 24.24 -15.32 -6.15
CA LYS A 173 24.20 -16.19 -4.95
C LYS A 173 23.97 -15.42 -3.65
N LEU A 174 22.85 -14.69 -3.60
CA LEU A 174 22.44 -13.93 -2.43
C LEU A 174 22.28 -14.82 -1.19
N THR A 175 23.14 -14.61 -0.20
CA THR A 175 23.06 -15.18 1.14
C THR A 175 22.54 -14.12 2.12
N ALA A 176 22.15 -14.55 3.32
CA ALA A 176 21.74 -13.62 4.37
C ALA A 176 22.80 -12.55 4.70
N PHE A 177 24.09 -12.88 4.53
CA PHE A 177 25.22 -11.99 4.76
C PHE A 177 25.40 -10.99 3.60
N THR A 178 25.44 -11.46 2.35
CA THR A 178 25.61 -10.57 1.19
C THR A 178 24.42 -9.64 0.97
N ILE A 179 23.20 -10.09 1.32
CA ILE A 179 22.01 -9.21 1.37
C ILE A 179 22.23 -8.09 2.40
N GLN A 180 22.73 -8.43 3.59
CA GLN A 180 22.99 -7.43 4.62
C GLN A 180 24.09 -6.46 4.20
N GLU A 181 25.12 -6.91 3.48
CA GLU A 181 26.15 -6.04 2.89
C GLU A 181 25.53 -5.07 1.86
N ASN A 182 24.70 -5.54 0.94
CA ASN A 182 24.01 -4.67 -0.04
C ASN A 182 23.12 -3.62 0.65
N LEU A 183 22.37 -4.01 1.68
CA LEU A 183 21.49 -3.09 2.41
C LEU A 183 22.27 -2.03 3.19
N ASN A 184 23.38 -2.42 3.82
CA ASN A 184 24.27 -1.46 4.49
C ASN A 184 24.92 -0.52 3.47
N LEU A 185 25.33 -1.02 2.31
CA LEU A 185 25.87 -0.21 1.22
C LEU A 185 24.85 0.83 0.76
N ALA A 186 23.60 0.44 0.55
CA ALA A 186 22.51 1.35 0.21
C ALA A 186 22.29 2.41 1.28
N LEU A 187 22.18 2.03 2.57
CA LEU A 187 21.95 2.97 3.68
C LEU A 187 23.08 4.00 3.82
N ASN A 188 24.34 3.55 3.79
CA ASN A 188 25.48 4.44 3.90
C ASN A 188 25.58 5.41 2.72
N SER A 189 25.30 4.91 1.51
CA SER A 189 25.32 5.72 0.29
C SER A 189 24.18 6.73 0.25
N ALA A 190 22.98 6.34 0.68
CA ALA A 190 21.84 7.25 0.85
C ALA A 190 22.15 8.37 1.84
N SER A 191 22.77 8.04 2.98
CA SER A 191 23.24 9.04 3.96
C SER A 191 24.25 10.01 3.35
N ALA A 192 25.20 9.51 2.55
CA ALA A 192 26.23 10.31 1.90
C ALA A 192 25.68 11.34 0.90
N ILE A 193 24.55 11.03 0.23
CA ILE A 193 23.86 11.96 -0.69
C ILE A 193 22.82 12.84 0.00
N GLY A 194 22.70 12.77 1.33
CA GLY A 194 21.85 13.66 2.14
C GLY A 194 20.49 13.10 2.56
N CYS A 195 20.22 11.80 2.36
CA CYS A 195 19.01 11.16 2.86
C CYS A 195 19.07 10.95 4.39
N GLN A 196 17.96 11.23 5.08
CA GLN A 196 17.87 11.04 6.53
C GLN A 196 17.52 9.59 6.89
N VAL A 197 18.54 8.74 7.06
CA VAL A 197 18.38 7.28 7.32
C VAL A 197 18.74 6.85 8.76
N VAL A 198 18.88 7.80 9.70
CA VAL A 198 19.38 7.57 11.07
C VAL A 198 18.61 6.54 11.91
N ASN A 199 17.36 6.23 11.56
CA ASN A 199 16.50 5.28 12.29
C ASN A 199 16.14 4.02 11.46
N ILE A 200 16.92 3.70 10.42
CA ILE A 200 16.65 2.56 9.54
C ILE A 200 17.87 1.63 9.52
N GLY A 201 17.70 0.39 9.97
CA GLY A 201 18.74 -0.64 9.90
C GLY A 201 18.60 -1.54 8.68
N ALA A 202 19.69 -2.22 8.30
CA ALA A 202 19.64 -3.24 7.24
C ALA A 202 18.63 -4.36 7.56
N SER A 203 18.48 -4.74 8.84
CA SER A 203 17.48 -5.72 9.26
C SER A 203 16.05 -5.26 8.98
N ASP A 204 15.77 -3.96 9.13
CA ASP A 204 14.43 -3.40 8.89
C ASP A 204 14.05 -3.46 7.40
N LEU A 205 15.02 -3.13 6.53
CA LEU A 205 14.86 -3.22 5.08
C LEU A 205 14.75 -4.68 4.62
N LYS A 206 15.51 -5.59 5.24
CA LYS A 206 15.45 -7.03 4.96
C LYS A 206 14.11 -7.63 5.36
N GLU A 207 13.54 -7.19 6.48
CA GLU A 207 12.20 -7.58 6.94
C GLU A 207 11.09 -6.93 6.09
N GLY A 208 11.42 -5.95 5.24
CA GLY A 208 10.49 -5.30 4.33
C GLY A 208 9.46 -4.43 5.05
N LYS A 209 9.85 -3.76 6.15
CA LYS A 209 8.93 -2.95 6.97
C LYS A 209 8.35 -1.78 6.15
N PRO A 210 7.03 -1.75 5.87
CA PRO A 210 6.43 -0.81 4.92
C PRO A 210 6.61 0.68 5.23
N HIS A 211 6.85 1.05 6.49
CA HIS A 211 6.99 2.43 6.94
C HIS A 211 8.44 2.92 6.95
N LEU A 212 9.41 2.03 6.68
CA LEU A 212 10.85 2.31 6.69
C LEU A 212 11.51 2.15 5.31
N VAL A 213 10.86 1.43 4.41
CA VAL A 213 11.32 1.12 3.05
C VAL A 213 10.79 2.16 2.06
#